data_AF-A0A9E0IJ40-F1
#
_entry.id   AF-A0A9E0IJ40-F1
#
_cell.length_a   1.000
_cell.length_b   1.000
_cell.length_c   1.000
_cell.angle_alpha   90.00
_cell.angle_beta   90.00
_cell.angle_gamma   90.00
#
_symmetry.space_group_name_H-M   'P 1'
#
loop_
_entity.id
_entity.type
_entity.pdbx_description
1 polymer ?
#
loop_
_entity_poly.entity_id
_entity_poly.type
_entity_poly.pdbx_seq_one_letter_code
_entity_poly.pdbx_strand_id
1 'polypeptide(L)'
;MAPRWPTTDSFDAWLRCTADWALQPRAGEARQYAHFVLDRYAREGDAKATKALIKKLEAAPPRDSLARLGDARAIASAHLDLDDEVSAMRAFDPVVATAKREKRRTTAALLAKSPDTFRAEHALIPPEARARLSPHQHAMSTYVAAGRLQRLGRPAQALALVHEAAGIARKAGWGAAVASFLLELGDKKAARALWDSLDARERDEAGVETLLMFGRKADVLAKVKTQALDAMTRLVPSEWNLHFVMSDLARAFDALRLLGRKKDATTLLDVTLQRMNTGSFDSRSFASFGAYLSLARMVARDRGWPPALVLLEHALTIAGTPQQQALRQVMELALELEQTDHALVWSQTLGAADHAKVHFARKEWSAMRKALKNITAPAEAAKLAWSLVRA
;
A
#
# COMPACT_ATOMS: atom_id res chain seq x y z
N MET A 1 -5.34 11.91 -40.46
CA MET A 1 -6.25 13.00 -40.84
C MET A 1 -6.39 13.91 -39.65
N ALA A 2 -6.26 15.22 -39.85
CA ALA A 2 -6.63 16.16 -38.80
C ALA A 2 -8.15 16.07 -38.57
N PRO A 3 -8.63 16.06 -37.31
CA PRO A 3 -10.05 16.09 -37.01
C PRO A 3 -10.69 17.35 -37.61
N ARG A 4 -11.89 17.20 -38.19
CA ARG A 4 -12.73 18.35 -38.52
C ARG A 4 -13.44 18.78 -37.25
N TRP A 5 -12.80 19.67 -36.50
CA TRP A 5 -13.36 20.20 -35.27
C TRP A 5 -14.67 20.95 -35.52
N PRO A 6 -15.64 20.91 -34.59
CA PRO A 6 -16.90 21.63 -34.74
C PRO A 6 -16.64 23.14 -34.78
N THR A 7 -17.34 23.87 -35.63
CA THR A 7 -17.32 25.36 -35.65
C THR A 7 -18.34 25.96 -34.68
N THR A 8 -18.78 25.19 -33.68
CA THR A 8 -19.83 25.54 -32.72
C THR A 8 -19.25 25.65 -31.31
N ASP A 9 -19.84 26.48 -30.46
CA ASP A 9 -19.46 26.59 -29.04
C ASP A 9 -20.05 25.47 -28.17
N SER A 10 -20.77 24.51 -28.77
CA SER A 10 -21.35 23.38 -28.05
C SER A 10 -20.26 22.45 -27.50
N PHE A 11 -20.08 22.46 -26.18
CA PHE A 11 -19.13 21.61 -25.49
C PHE A 11 -19.38 20.10 -25.75
N ASP A 12 -20.65 19.68 -25.83
CA ASP A 12 -21.01 18.29 -26.17
C ASP A 12 -20.58 17.93 -27.61
N ALA A 13 -20.70 18.87 -28.56
CA ALA A 13 -20.23 18.65 -29.93
C ALA A 13 -18.70 18.45 -29.98
N TRP A 14 -17.95 19.17 -29.13
CA TRP A 14 -16.50 19.02 -28.98
C TRP A 14 -16.11 17.68 -28.34
N LEU A 15 -16.81 17.24 -27.31
CA LEU A 15 -16.58 15.93 -26.67
C LEU A 15 -16.83 14.77 -27.64
N ARG A 16 -17.94 14.81 -28.40
CA ARG A 16 -18.23 13.80 -29.42
C ARG A 16 -17.18 13.76 -30.53
N CYS A 17 -16.77 14.92 -31.04
CA CYS A 17 -15.72 15.01 -32.06
C CYS A 17 -14.38 14.46 -31.55
N THR A 18 -14.04 14.74 -30.29
CA THR A 18 -12.83 14.24 -29.62
C THR A 18 -12.86 12.72 -29.49
N ALA A 19 -13.98 12.14 -29.05
CA ALA A 19 -14.15 10.69 -28.95
C ALA A 19 -14.10 10.02 -30.34
N ASP A 20 -14.78 10.58 -31.35
CA ASP A 20 -14.80 10.03 -32.70
C ASP A 20 -13.43 10.08 -33.39
N TRP A 21 -12.65 11.13 -33.13
CA TRP A 21 -11.26 11.20 -33.58
C TRP A 21 -10.35 10.19 -32.86
N ALA A 22 -10.49 10.08 -31.54
CA ALA A 22 -9.71 9.17 -30.69
C ALA A 22 -9.90 7.68 -31.06
N LEU A 23 -11.07 7.33 -31.61
CA LEU A 23 -11.39 5.97 -32.03
C LEU A 23 -10.93 5.64 -33.47
N GLN A 24 -10.33 6.60 -34.19
CA GLN A 24 -9.86 6.34 -35.55
C GLN A 24 -8.65 5.38 -35.60
N PRO A 25 -8.55 4.50 -36.62
CA PRO A 25 -7.48 3.50 -36.72
C PRO A 25 -6.04 4.04 -36.75
N ARG A 26 -5.83 5.34 -37.03
CA ARG A 26 -4.49 5.97 -37.14
C ARG A 26 -4.12 6.91 -35.98
N ALA A 27 -5.02 7.17 -35.03
CA ALA A 27 -4.77 8.04 -33.89
C ALA A 27 -4.10 7.26 -32.74
N GLY A 28 -2.78 7.04 -32.84
CA GLY A 28 -1.87 6.30 -31.92
C GLY A 28 -2.32 6.19 -30.46
N GLU A 29 -1.90 7.16 -29.66
CA GLU A 29 -2.11 7.27 -28.21
C GLU A 29 -3.45 7.95 -27.86
N ALA A 30 -4.17 8.43 -28.88
CA ALA A 30 -5.36 9.25 -28.71
C ALA A 30 -6.55 8.48 -28.14
N ARG A 31 -6.51 7.14 -28.09
CA ARG A 31 -7.62 6.29 -27.60
C ARG A 31 -7.97 6.58 -26.13
N GLN A 32 -7.00 7.06 -25.34
CA GLN A 32 -7.23 7.53 -23.96
C GLN A 32 -8.19 8.73 -23.88
N TYR A 33 -8.24 9.58 -24.91
CA TYR A 33 -9.20 10.68 -24.99
C TYR A 33 -10.65 10.21 -25.10
N ALA A 34 -10.91 9.04 -25.72
CA ALA A 34 -12.24 8.43 -25.70
C ALA A 34 -12.62 7.93 -24.31
N HIS A 35 -11.66 7.48 -23.49
CA HIS A 35 -11.91 7.07 -22.10
C HIS A 35 -12.27 8.27 -21.22
N PHE A 36 -11.59 9.41 -21.39
CA PHE A 36 -11.91 10.64 -20.67
C PHE A 36 -13.32 11.15 -20.98
N VAL A 37 -13.73 11.11 -22.26
CA VAL A 37 -15.09 11.50 -22.65
C VAL A 37 -16.14 10.53 -22.07
N LEU A 38 -15.82 9.23 -22.03
CA LEU A 38 -16.69 8.21 -21.45
C LEU A 38 -16.90 8.41 -19.94
N ASP A 39 -15.81 8.60 -19.19
CA ASP A 39 -15.84 8.86 -17.74
C ASP A 39 -16.65 10.11 -17.42
N ARG A 40 -16.53 11.16 -18.26
CA ARG A 40 -17.31 12.38 -18.08
C ARG A 40 -18.82 12.15 -18.27
N TYR A 41 -19.25 11.53 -19.36
CA TYR A 41 -20.68 11.28 -19.60
C TYR A 41 -21.29 10.40 -18.52
N ALA A 42 -20.54 9.42 -18.01
CA ALA A 42 -21.02 8.52 -16.98
C ALA A 42 -21.24 9.26 -15.65
N ARG A 43 -20.29 10.11 -15.23
CA ARG A 43 -20.40 10.91 -14.00
C ARG A 43 -21.46 12.01 -14.04
N GLU A 44 -21.74 12.54 -15.23
CA GLU A 44 -22.83 13.50 -15.44
C GLU A 44 -24.21 12.82 -15.50
N GLY A 45 -24.26 11.48 -15.42
CA GLY A 45 -25.51 10.71 -15.49
C GLY A 45 -26.13 10.66 -16.88
N ASP A 46 -25.42 11.06 -17.94
CA ASP A 46 -25.91 10.96 -19.33
C ASP A 46 -25.79 9.52 -19.82
N ALA A 47 -26.75 8.69 -19.38
CA ALA A 47 -26.81 7.27 -19.73
C ALA A 47 -26.91 7.04 -21.24
N LYS A 48 -27.50 7.98 -22.00
CA LYS A 48 -27.67 7.85 -23.45
C LYS A 48 -26.35 8.06 -24.17
N ALA A 49 -25.61 9.12 -23.84
CA ALA A 49 -24.29 9.39 -24.41
C ALA A 49 -23.26 8.34 -23.99
N THR A 50 -23.28 7.94 -22.72
CA THR A 50 -22.40 6.90 -22.16
C THR A 50 -22.57 5.56 -22.89
N LYS A 51 -23.82 5.06 -23.01
CA LYS A 51 -24.10 3.80 -23.73
C LYS A 51 -23.74 3.87 -25.21
N ALA A 52 -23.96 5.02 -25.85
CA ALA A 52 -23.57 5.22 -27.25
C ALA A 52 -22.04 5.15 -27.44
N LEU A 53 -21.26 5.72 -26.52
CA LEU A 53 -19.81 5.70 -26.58
C LEU A 53 -19.21 4.32 -26.21
N ILE A 54 -19.81 3.61 -25.25
CA ILE A 54 -19.46 2.20 -24.96
C ILE A 54 -19.58 1.36 -26.22
N LYS A 55 -20.72 1.44 -26.91
CA LYS A 55 -20.94 0.69 -28.16
C LYS A 55 -19.90 1.02 -29.23
N LYS A 56 -19.45 2.28 -29.32
CA LYS A 56 -18.38 2.69 -30.24
C LYS A 56 -17.02 2.11 -29.85
N LEU A 57 -16.67 2.11 -28.56
CA LEU A 57 -15.43 1.52 -28.04
C LEU A 57 -15.40 0.00 -28.26
N GLU A 58 -16.51 -0.70 -28.05
CA GLU A 58 -16.64 -2.14 -28.29
C GLU A 58 -16.53 -2.51 -29.77
N ALA A 59 -17.09 -1.67 -30.66
CA ALA A 59 -17.03 -1.87 -32.11
C ALA A 59 -15.67 -1.50 -32.72
N ALA A 60 -14.90 -0.63 -32.06
CA ALA A 60 -13.60 -0.18 -32.56
C ALA A 60 -12.54 -1.29 -32.42
N PRO A 61 -11.89 -1.73 -33.51
CA PRO A 61 -10.91 -2.81 -33.44
C PRO A 61 -9.77 -2.43 -32.47
N PRO A 62 -9.47 -3.28 -31.47
CA PRO A 62 -8.35 -3.03 -30.56
C PRO A 62 -7.04 -3.19 -31.32
N ARG A 63 -6.10 -2.24 -31.14
CA ARG A 63 -4.80 -2.30 -31.82
C ARG A 63 -3.84 -3.31 -31.21
N ASP A 64 -3.86 -3.45 -29.89
CA ASP A 64 -3.04 -4.39 -29.14
C ASP A 64 -3.78 -4.88 -27.87
N SER A 65 -3.15 -5.79 -27.12
CA SER A 65 -3.71 -6.33 -25.88
C SER A 65 -3.88 -5.28 -24.79
N LEU A 66 -3.02 -4.25 -24.73
CA LEU A 66 -3.07 -3.21 -23.70
C LEU A 66 -4.20 -2.20 -23.95
N ALA A 67 -4.42 -1.81 -25.20
CA ALA A 67 -5.55 -0.98 -25.62
C ALA A 67 -6.88 -1.68 -25.31
N ARG A 68 -6.96 -3.00 -25.58
CA ARG A 68 -8.14 -3.81 -25.26
C ARG A 68 -8.43 -3.87 -23.76
N LEU A 69 -7.39 -3.92 -22.93
CA LEU A 69 -7.49 -3.88 -21.47
C LEU A 69 -7.93 -2.50 -20.97
N GLY A 70 -7.39 -1.42 -21.56
CA GLY A 70 -7.77 -0.05 -21.27
C GLY A 70 -9.25 0.22 -21.56
N ASP A 71 -9.71 -0.18 -22.75
CA ASP A 71 -11.13 -0.03 -23.15
C ASP A 71 -12.06 -0.80 -22.23
N ALA A 72 -11.75 -2.06 -21.94
CA ALA A 72 -12.56 -2.91 -21.08
C ALA A 72 -12.66 -2.36 -19.64
N ARG A 73 -11.58 -1.76 -19.12
CA ARG A 73 -11.58 -1.09 -17.82
C ARG A 73 -12.43 0.19 -17.84
N ALA A 74 -12.30 1.01 -18.88
CA ALA A 74 -13.06 2.26 -19.01
C ALA A 74 -14.57 1.99 -19.16
N ILE A 75 -14.95 1.01 -19.99
CA ILE A 75 -16.34 0.57 -20.18
C ILE A 75 -16.93 0.04 -18.87
N ALA A 76 -16.17 -0.78 -18.14
CA ALA A 76 -16.65 -1.31 -16.88
C ALA A 76 -16.85 -0.23 -15.81
N SER A 77 -15.93 0.75 -15.74
CA SER A 77 -16.08 1.90 -14.84
C SER A 77 -17.34 2.71 -15.17
N ALA A 78 -17.58 2.98 -16.45
CA ALA A 78 -18.75 3.74 -16.89
C ALA A 78 -20.08 3.01 -16.61
N HIS A 79 -20.10 1.68 -16.66
CA HIS A 79 -21.26 0.90 -16.25
C HIS A 79 -21.49 0.95 -14.73
N LEU A 80 -20.44 0.99 -13.91
CA LEU A 80 -20.57 1.18 -12.46
C LEU A 80 -21.13 2.57 -12.11
N ASP A 81 -20.66 3.62 -12.80
CA ASP A 81 -21.16 4.98 -12.61
C ASP A 81 -22.64 5.15 -13.04
N LEU A 82 -23.18 4.19 -13.80
CA LEU A 82 -24.60 4.11 -14.20
C LEU A 82 -25.40 3.10 -13.34
N ASP A 83 -24.84 2.61 -12.24
CA ASP A 83 -25.42 1.55 -11.38
C ASP A 83 -25.78 0.25 -12.15
N ASP A 84 -25.07 -0.07 -13.24
CA ASP A 84 -25.24 -1.28 -14.05
C ASP A 84 -24.10 -2.29 -13.79
N GLU A 85 -24.09 -2.84 -12.57
CA GLU A 85 -23.06 -3.77 -12.09
C GLU A 85 -22.91 -5.02 -12.97
N VAL A 86 -24.01 -5.50 -13.57
CA VAL A 86 -24.02 -6.70 -14.42
C VAL A 86 -23.24 -6.46 -15.70
N SER A 87 -23.45 -5.31 -16.34
CA SER A 87 -22.72 -4.94 -17.56
C SER A 87 -21.27 -4.57 -17.26
N ALA A 88 -21.00 -3.93 -16.11
CA ALA A 88 -19.64 -3.66 -15.64
C ALA A 88 -18.81 -4.94 -15.49
N MET A 89 -19.39 -5.98 -14.89
CA MET A 89 -18.70 -7.26 -14.73
C MET A 89 -18.43 -7.97 -16.04
N ARG A 90 -19.38 -7.96 -16.98
CA ARG A 90 -19.18 -8.53 -18.33
C ARG A 90 -18.06 -7.81 -19.09
N ALA A 91 -17.96 -6.50 -18.94
CA ALA A 91 -16.86 -5.72 -19.52
C ALA A 91 -15.50 -6.03 -18.89
N PHE A 92 -15.45 -6.47 -17.62
CA PHE A 92 -14.21 -6.89 -16.94
C PHE A 92 -13.74 -8.31 -17.29
N ASP A 93 -14.60 -9.20 -17.77
CA ASP A 93 -14.24 -10.61 -18.07
C ASP A 93 -13.04 -10.76 -19.03
N PRO A 94 -12.93 -9.99 -20.13
CA PRO A 94 -11.75 -10.01 -21.01
C PRO A 94 -10.47 -9.53 -20.32
N VAL A 95 -10.56 -8.60 -19.37
CA VAL A 95 -9.42 -8.12 -18.57
C VAL A 95 -8.90 -9.23 -17.67
N VAL A 96 -9.82 -9.92 -16.99
CA VAL A 96 -9.51 -11.06 -16.13
C VAL A 96 -8.97 -12.23 -16.95
N ALA A 97 -9.52 -12.51 -18.13
CA ALA A 97 -9.05 -13.57 -19.01
C ALA A 97 -7.66 -13.29 -19.61
N THR A 98 -7.39 -12.04 -19.98
CA THR A 98 -6.08 -11.61 -20.52
C THR A 98 -5.02 -11.60 -19.42
N ALA A 99 -5.35 -11.09 -18.22
CA ALA A 99 -4.49 -11.20 -17.04
C ALA A 99 -4.21 -12.67 -16.68
N LYS A 100 -5.18 -13.58 -16.84
CA LYS A 100 -4.96 -15.03 -16.67
C LYS A 100 -4.04 -15.61 -17.74
N ARG A 101 -4.18 -15.21 -19.01
CA ARG A 101 -3.30 -15.66 -20.10
C ARG A 101 -1.89 -15.12 -19.94
N GLU A 102 -1.72 -13.84 -19.62
CA GLU A 102 -0.41 -13.25 -19.36
C GLU A 102 0.22 -13.83 -18.10
N LYS A 103 -0.55 -14.02 -17.02
CA LYS A 103 -0.09 -14.72 -15.81
C LYS A 103 0.32 -16.15 -16.13
N ARG A 104 -0.42 -16.90 -16.98
CA ARG A 104 -0.03 -18.25 -17.42
C ARG A 104 1.18 -18.23 -18.34
N ARG A 105 1.34 -17.21 -19.18
CA ARG A 105 2.48 -17.06 -20.09
C ARG A 105 3.75 -16.64 -19.34
N THR A 106 3.64 -15.76 -18.35
CA THR A 106 4.72 -15.43 -17.40
C THR A 106 4.99 -16.59 -16.45
N THR A 107 3.98 -17.29 -15.93
CA THR A 107 4.17 -18.45 -15.04
C THR A 107 4.78 -19.64 -15.79
N ALA A 108 4.34 -19.93 -17.02
CA ALA A 108 4.96 -20.97 -17.86
C ALA A 108 6.36 -20.57 -18.32
N ALA A 109 6.59 -19.29 -18.67
CA ALA A 109 7.93 -18.79 -18.96
C ALA A 109 8.84 -18.74 -17.71
N LEU A 110 8.30 -18.54 -16.51
CA LEU A 110 9.03 -18.58 -15.23
C LEU A 110 9.31 -20.03 -14.78
N LEU A 111 8.39 -20.97 -15.06
CA LEU A 111 8.54 -22.39 -14.76
C LEU A 111 9.44 -23.12 -15.77
N ALA A 112 9.56 -22.61 -17.00
CA ALA A 112 10.46 -23.14 -18.04
C ALA A 112 11.88 -22.55 -17.97
N LYS A 113 12.12 -21.55 -17.12
CA LYS A 113 13.45 -20.96 -16.94
C LYS A 113 14.26 -21.78 -15.95
N SER A 114 15.53 -22.03 -16.28
CA SER A 114 16.44 -22.66 -15.33
C SER A 114 16.62 -21.74 -14.11
N PRO A 115 16.98 -22.29 -12.94
CA PRO A 115 17.28 -21.51 -11.74
C PRO A 115 18.25 -20.34 -12.01
N ASP A 116 19.13 -20.47 -13.00
CA ASP A 116 20.14 -19.46 -13.34
C ASP A 116 19.56 -18.30 -14.18
N THR A 117 18.56 -18.55 -15.03
CA THR A 117 17.86 -17.48 -15.77
C THR A 117 16.97 -16.65 -14.84
N PHE A 118 16.32 -17.31 -13.87
CA PHE A 118 15.54 -16.62 -12.82
C PHE A 118 16.44 -15.76 -11.92
N ARG A 119 17.66 -16.24 -11.59
CA ARG A 119 18.64 -15.46 -10.83
C ARG A 119 19.07 -14.19 -11.57
N ALA A 120 19.34 -14.31 -12.88
CA ALA A 120 19.75 -13.18 -13.71
C ALA A 120 18.66 -12.09 -13.83
N GLU A 121 17.39 -12.46 -14.02
CA GLU A 121 16.28 -11.50 -14.19
C GLU A 121 15.88 -10.78 -12.89
N HIS A 122 16.11 -11.38 -11.72
CA HIS A 122 15.77 -10.78 -10.43
C HIS A 122 16.95 -10.11 -9.72
N ALA A 123 18.06 -9.89 -10.45
CA ALA A 123 19.30 -9.33 -9.94
C ALA A 123 19.86 -10.10 -8.73
N LEU A 124 19.60 -11.40 -8.65
CA LEU A 124 20.30 -12.29 -7.74
C LEU A 124 21.71 -12.45 -8.30
N ILE A 125 22.69 -11.98 -7.54
CA ILE A 125 24.09 -11.97 -7.97
C ILE A 125 24.48 -13.41 -8.34
N PRO A 126 24.96 -13.67 -9.57
CA PRO A 126 25.37 -15.00 -10.00
C PRO A 126 26.36 -15.61 -9.00
N PRO A 127 26.34 -16.93 -8.75
CA PRO A 127 27.25 -17.58 -7.78
C PRO A 127 28.72 -17.17 -7.97
N GLU A 128 29.14 -17.00 -9.21
CA GLU A 128 30.49 -16.61 -9.63
C GLU A 128 30.84 -15.15 -9.27
N ALA A 129 29.84 -14.26 -9.29
CA ALA A 129 29.99 -12.86 -8.90
C ALA A 129 29.86 -12.66 -7.37
N ARG A 130 29.27 -13.62 -6.63
CA ARG A 130 29.17 -13.56 -5.16
C ARG A 130 30.53 -13.63 -4.47
N ALA A 131 31.47 -14.39 -5.04
CA ALA A 131 32.84 -14.49 -4.54
C ALA A 131 33.59 -13.15 -4.54
N ARG A 132 33.11 -12.15 -5.29
CA ARG A 132 33.73 -10.80 -5.40
C ARG A 132 33.05 -9.76 -4.51
N LEU A 133 31.95 -10.10 -3.83
CA LEU A 133 31.24 -9.19 -2.95
C LEU A 133 31.89 -9.14 -1.57
N SER A 134 31.85 -7.97 -0.93
CA SER A 134 32.12 -7.92 0.50
C SER A 134 31.02 -8.70 1.26
N PRO A 135 31.32 -9.24 2.47
CA PRO A 135 30.31 -9.91 3.30
C PRO A 135 29.04 -9.07 3.51
N HIS A 136 29.20 -7.74 3.63
CA HIS A 136 28.09 -6.80 3.74
C HIS A 136 27.21 -6.75 2.49
N GLN A 137 27.81 -6.60 1.31
CA GLN A 137 27.07 -6.56 0.04
C GLN A 137 26.36 -7.88 -0.23
N HIS A 138 27.01 -9.00 0.08
CA HIS A 138 26.41 -10.32 -0.06
C HIS A 138 25.21 -10.49 0.88
N ALA A 139 25.37 -10.22 2.18
CA ALA A 139 24.29 -10.35 3.16
C ALA A 139 23.07 -9.49 2.82
N MET A 140 23.29 -8.21 2.47
CA MET A 140 22.22 -7.29 2.07
C MET A 140 21.50 -7.78 0.80
N SER A 141 22.23 -8.20 -0.24
CA SER A 141 21.62 -8.67 -1.49
C SER A 141 20.73 -9.90 -1.27
N THR A 142 21.19 -10.85 -0.46
CA THR A 142 20.47 -12.09 -0.16
C THR A 142 19.24 -11.80 0.72
N TYR A 143 19.38 -10.93 1.72
CA TYR A 143 18.27 -10.48 2.57
C TYR A 143 17.15 -9.80 1.75
N VAL A 144 17.52 -8.84 0.89
CA VAL A 144 16.57 -8.13 0.03
C VAL A 144 15.85 -9.08 -0.93
N ALA A 145 16.58 -10.04 -1.50
CA ALA A 145 15.99 -11.02 -2.40
C ALA A 145 15.03 -11.97 -1.68
N ALA A 146 15.37 -12.42 -0.46
CA ALA A 146 14.48 -13.20 0.38
C ALA A 146 13.16 -12.45 0.68
N GLY A 147 13.24 -11.15 1.00
CA GLY A 147 12.05 -10.31 1.22
C GLY A 147 11.16 -10.18 -0.03
N ARG A 148 11.76 -10.12 -1.22
CA ARG A 148 11.01 -10.16 -2.49
C ARG A 148 10.30 -11.50 -2.69
N LEU A 149 10.99 -12.62 -2.45
CA LEU A 149 10.41 -13.96 -2.57
C LEU A 149 9.25 -14.20 -1.58
N GLN A 150 9.38 -13.71 -0.35
CA GLN A 150 8.31 -13.77 0.63
C GLN A 150 7.05 -13.02 0.14
N ARG A 151 7.21 -11.79 -0.37
CA ARG A 151 6.11 -10.99 -0.96
C ARG A 151 5.47 -11.64 -2.18
N LEU A 152 6.23 -12.46 -2.92
CA LEU A 152 5.74 -13.25 -4.05
C LEU A 152 5.10 -14.59 -3.63
N GLY A 153 4.96 -14.87 -2.34
CA GLY A 153 4.38 -16.11 -1.83
C GLY A 153 5.28 -17.33 -2.06
N ARG A 154 6.61 -17.16 -1.97
CA ARG A 154 7.61 -18.23 -2.12
C ARG A 154 8.40 -18.45 -0.81
N PRO A 155 7.74 -18.81 0.31
CA PRO A 155 8.37 -18.84 1.64
C PRO A 155 9.51 -19.86 1.74
N ALA A 156 9.43 -21.02 1.09
CA ALA A 156 10.50 -22.03 1.12
C ALA A 156 11.80 -21.54 0.45
N GLN A 157 11.68 -20.81 -0.66
CA GLN A 157 12.83 -20.23 -1.36
C GLN A 157 13.39 -19.01 -0.61
N ALA A 158 12.50 -18.20 0.00
CA ALA A 158 12.91 -17.14 0.89
C ALA A 158 13.73 -17.70 2.07
N LEU A 159 13.24 -18.76 2.73
CA LEU A 159 13.93 -19.38 3.85
C LEU A 159 15.32 -19.89 3.48
N ALA A 160 15.47 -20.55 2.33
CA ALA A 160 16.77 -21.00 1.84
C ALA A 160 17.77 -19.83 1.67
N LEU A 161 17.33 -18.70 1.12
CA LEU A 161 18.18 -17.50 1.00
C LEU A 161 18.48 -16.88 2.37
N VAL A 162 17.52 -16.82 3.29
CA VAL A 162 17.78 -16.27 4.63
C VAL A 162 18.80 -17.12 5.41
N HIS A 163 18.81 -18.45 5.24
CA HIS A 163 19.88 -19.29 5.79
C HIS A 163 21.26 -19.01 5.19
N GLU A 164 21.33 -18.75 3.88
CA GLU A 164 22.58 -18.32 3.24
C GLU A 164 23.03 -16.98 3.85
N ALA A 165 22.12 -16.01 4.00
CA ALA A 165 22.41 -14.73 4.64
C ALA A 165 22.87 -14.90 6.09
N ALA A 166 22.28 -15.83 6.85
CA ALA A 166 22.66 -16.10 8.24
C ALA A 166 24.12 -16.54 8.39
N GLY A 167 24.66 -17.31 7.43
CA GLY A 167 26.05 -17.74 7.43
C GLY A 167 27.08 -16.61 7.30
N ILE A 168 26.66 -15.47 6.74
CA ILE A 168 27.52 -14.30 6.48
C ILE A 168 27.13 -13.07 7.31
N ALA A 169 25.95 -13.08 7.94
CA ALA A 169 25.32 -11.94 8.60
C ALA A 169 26.20 -11.29 9.69
N ARG A 170 26.93 -12.10 10.48
CA ARG A 170 27.80 -11.62 11.56
C ARG A 170 28.98 -10.78 11.03
N LYS A 171 29.63 -11.25 9.97
CA LYS A 171 30.74 -10.52 9.33
C LYS A 171 30.27 -9.23 8.64
N ALA A 172 28.96 -9.10 8.47
CA ALA A 172 28.31 -8.06 7.71
C ALA A 172 27.60 -7.00 8.59
N GLY A 173 27.42 -7.27 9.89
CA GLY A 173 26.61 -6.44 10.79
C GLY A 173 25.10 -6.54 10.55
N TRP A 174 24.63 -7.62 9.91
CA TRP A 174 23.20 -7.85 9.60
C TRP A 174 22.56 -8.92 10.48
N GLY A 175 23.27 -9.38 11.52
CA GLY A 175 22.86 -10.50 12.36
C GLY A 175 21.45 -10.37 12.94
N ALA A 176 21.13 -9.23 13.55
CA ALA A 176 19.83 -8.99 14.17
C ALA A 176 18.68 -8.97 13.15
N ALA A 177 18.88 -8.31 12.00
CA ALA A 177 17.88 -8.23 10.93
C ALA A 177 17.59 -9.61 10.33
N VAL A 178 18.63 -10.40 10.05
CA VAL A 178 18.48 -11.77 9.52
C VAL A 178 17.82 -12.69 10.55
N ALA A 179 18.16 -12.56 11.84
CA ALA A 179 17.53 -13.34 12.90
C ALA A 179 16.03 -13.02 13.05
N SER A 180 15.65 -11.75 12.93
CA SER A 180 14.25 -11.31 12.88
C SER A 180 13.52 -11.95 11.70
N PHE A 181 14.12 -11.94 10.52
CA PHE A 181 13.49 -12.47 9.32
C PHE A 181 13.33 -14.00 9.36
N LEU A 182 14.27 -14.73 9.98
CA LEU A 182 14.10 -16.16 10.27
C LEU A 182 12.88 -16.43 11.18
N LEU A 183 12.63 -15.58 12.18
CA LEU A 183 11.41 -15.71 13.00
C LEU A 183 10.14 -15.48 12.21
N GLU A 184 10.11 -14.49 11.31
CA GLU A 184 8.95 -14.21 10.45
C GLU A 184 8.64 -15.37 9.50
N LEU A 185 9.67 -16.05 8.99
CA LEU A 185 9.54 -17.23 8.13
C LEU A 185 9.24 -18.52 8.93
N GLY A 186 9.20 -18.44 10.25
CA GLY A 186 8.82 -19.54 11.14
C GLY A 186 9.99 -20.42 11.61
N ASP A 187 11.23 -20.18 11.19
CA ASP A 187 12.39 -20.92 11.68
C ASP A 187 12.92 -20.34 13.00
N LYS A 188 12.19 -20.66 14.07
CA LYS A 188 12.52 -20.21 15.43
C LYS A 188 13.86 -20.74 15.92
N LYS A 189 14.28 -21.93 15.48
CA LYS A 189 15.51 -22.58 15.96
C LYS A 189 16.73 -21.86 15.38
N ALA A 190 16.75 -21.66 14.07
CA ALA A 190 17.85 -20.94 13.41
C ALA A 190 17.90 -19.48 13.85
N ALA A 191 16.75 -18.83 14.01
CA ALA A 191 16.70 -17.46 14.51
C ALA A 191 17.33 -17.32 15.90
N ARG A 192 16.98 -18.22 16.83
CA ARG A 192 17.53 -18.22 18.20
C ARG A 192 19.03 -18.47 18.19
N ALA A 193 19.48 -19.47 17.42
CA ALA A 193 20.90 -19.79 17.31
C ALA A 193 21.72 -18.62 16.75
N LEU A 194 21.21 -17.93 15.72
CA LEU A 194 21.86 -16.74 15.18
C LEU A 194 21.89 -15.61 16.22
N TRP A 195 20.76 -15.31 16.85
CA TRP A 195 20.66 -14.27 17.89
C TRP A 195 21.63 -14.50 19.05
N ASP A 196 21.72 -15.73 19.53
CA ASP A 196 22.59 -16.14 20.63
C ASP A 196 24.08 -16.07 20.25
N SER A 197 24.39 -16.07 18.95
CA SER A 197 25.75 -15.89 18.43
C SER A 197 26.17 -14.43 18.19
N LEU A 198 25.23 -13.48 18.21
CA LEU A 198 25.53 -12.05 18.02
C LEU A 198 26.29 -11.49 19.21
N ASP A 199 27.18 -10.54 18.96
CA ASP A 199 27.85 -9.81 20.04
C ASP A 199 26.92 -8.76 20.68
N ALA A 200 27.39 -8.13 21.77
CA ALA A 200 26.60 -7.14 22.50
C ALA A 200 26.25 -5.92 21.63
N ARG A 201 27.17 -5.46 20.77
CA ARG A 201 26.96 -4.31 19.90
C ARG A 201 25.89 -4.60 18.85
N GLU A 202 25.96 -5.76 18.19
CA GLU A 202 24.96 -6.18 17.20
C GLU A 202 23.57 -6.31 17.83
N ARG A 203 23.48 -6.76 19.08
CA ARG A 203 22.21 -6.83 19.83
C ARG A 203 21.72 -5.45 20.26
N ASP A 204 22.61 -4.54 20.65
CA ASP A 204 22.27 -3.18 21.04
C ASP A 204 21.76 -2.35 19.84
N GLU A 205 22.29 -2.62 18.65
CA GLU A 205 21.83 -2.01 17.39
C GLU A 205 20.45 -2.56 16.94
N ALA A 206 20.01 -3.71 17.46
CA ALA A 206 18.74 -4.33 17.08
C ALA A 206 17.52 -3.44 17.36
N GLY A 207 16.59 -3.37 16.40
CA GLY A 207 15.35 -2.60 16.54
C GLY A 207 14.44 -3.09 17.68
N VAL A 208 13.55 -2.22 18.14
CA VAL A 208 12.55 -2.54 19.17
C VAL A 208 11.68 -3.75 18.78
N GLU A 209 11.26 -3.82 17.52
CA GLU A 209 10.48 -4.94 16.99
C GLU A 209 11.25 -6.26 17.10
N THR A 210 12.51 -6.29 16.67
CA THR A 210 13.37 -7.47 16.80
C THR A 210 13.52 -7.90 18.26
N LEU A 211 13.81 -6.96 19.17
CA LEU A 211 13.94 -7.26 20.60
C LEU A 211 12.63 -7.83 21.19
N LEU A 212 11.47 -7.31 20.78
CA LEU A 212 10.16 -7.85 21.16
C LEU A 212 9.97 -9.28 20.65
N MET A 213 10.32 -9.56 19.39
CA MET A 213 10.23 -10.91 18.80
C MET A 213 11.09 -11.95 19.55
N PHE A 214 12.23 -11.52 20.09
CA PHE A 214 13.09 -12.36 20.94
C PHE A 214 12.73 -12.36 22.43
N GLY A 215 11.65 -11.67 22.82
CA GLY A 215 11.16 -11.64 24.21
C GLY A 215 12.02 -10.81 25.17
N ARG A 216 12.84 -9.89 24.66
CA ARG A 216 13.80 -9.08 25.43
C ARG A 216 13.14 -7.85 26.04
N LYS A 217 12.11 -8.06 26.87
CA LYS A 217 11.25 -6.98 27.39
C LYS A 217 12.00 -5.87 28.15
N ALA A 218 13.04 -6.23 28.92
CA ALA A 218 13.85 -5.26 29.65
C ALA A 218 14.66 -4.35 28.72
N ASP A 219 15.29 -4.94 27.70
CA ASP A 219 16.09 -4.21 26.71
C ASP A 219 15.20 -3.30 25.86
N VAL A 220 14.01 -3.79 25.48
CA VAL A 220 12.98 -2.95 24.82
C VAL A 220 12.64 -1.75 25.69
N LEU A 221 12.36 -1.95 26.99
CA LEU A 221 12.01 -0.86 27.88
C LEU A 221 13.14 0.18 28.03
N ALA A 222 14.39 -0.27 28.16
CA ALA A 222 15.54 0.61 28.23
C ALA A 222 15.68 1.44 26.95
N LYS A 223 15.64 0.78 25.78
CA LYS A 223 15.77 1.45 24.48
C LYS A 223 14.63 2.43 24.21
N VAL A 224 13.40 2.04 24.52
CA VAL A 224 12.20 2.88 24.37
C VAL A 224 12.26 4.11 25.26
N LYS A 225 12.74 3.99 26.51
CA LYS A 225 12.93 5.15 27.39
C LYS A 225 13.95 6.13 26.81
N THR A 226 15.11 5.63 26.35
CA THR A 226 16.14 6.48 25.74
C THR A 226 15.62 7.18 24.48
N GLN A 227 14.95 6.44 23.58
CA GLN A 227 14.37 7.00 22.35
C GLN A 227 13.27 8.03 22.63
N ALA A 228 12.40 7.76 23.60
CA ALA A 228 11.35 8.70 24.00
C ALA A 228 11.94 9.98 24.61
N LEU A 229 12.96 9.87 25.46
CA LEU A 229 13.64 11.02 26.07
C LEU A 229 14.35 11.88 25.01
N ASP A 230 15.07 11.25 24.08
CA ASP A 230 15.73 11.93 22.97
C ASP A 230 14.71 12.65 22.06
N ALA A 231 13.66 11.94 21.65
CA ALA A 231 12.59 12.52 20.84
C ALA A 231 11.87 13.66 21.57
N MET A 232 11.60 13.53 22.87
CA MET A 232 11.05 14.62 23.67
C MET A 232 11.97 15.84 23.70
N THR A 233 13.28 15.63 23.82
CA THR A 233 14.26 16.73 23.82
C THR A 233 14.28 17.47 22.48
N ARG A 234 14.07 16.74 21.37
CA ARG A 234 13.93 17.30 20.02
C ARG A 234 12.56 17.91 19.72
N LEU A 235 11.53 17.60 20.52
CA LEU A 235 10.19 18.17 20.36
C LEU A 235 10.16 19.62 20.89
N VAL A 236 10.72 20.53 20.10
CA VAL A 236 10.80 21.98 20.38
C VAL A 236 10.06 22.78 19.30
N PRO A 237 9.49 23.97 19.62
CA PRO A 237 8.70 24.76 18.67
C PRO A 237 9.45 25.15 17.37
N SER A 238 10.79 25.25 17.43
CA SER A 238 11.64 25.57 16.30
C SER A 238 11.98 24.37 15.40
N GLU A 239 11.53 23.16 15.74
CA GLU A 239 11.75 21.97 14.93
C GLU A 239 10.88 22.03 13.68
N TRP A 240 11.53 22.04 12.51
CA TRP A 240 10.86 22.14 11.22
C TRP A 240 10.41 20.77 10.69
N ASN A 241 10.98 19.67 11.19
CA ASN A 241 10.67 18.32 10.76
C ASN A 241 10.15 17.43 11.90
N LEU A 242 8.96 17.79 12.37
CA LEU A 242 8.28 17.10 13.47
C LEU A 242 7.89 15.65 13.14
N HIS A 243 7.82 15.28 11.87
CA HIS A 243 7.43 13.93 11.46
C HIS A 243 8.32 12.86 12.09
N PHE A 244 9.65 13.05 12.07
CA PHE A 244 10.58 12.05 12.60
C PHE A 244 10.49 11.96 14.12
N VAL A 245 10.44 13.11 14.81
CA VAL A 245 10.28 13.18 16.26
C VAL A 245 8.99 12.47 16.70
N MET A 246 7.87 12.79 16.03
CA MET A 246 6.58 12.19 16.37
C MET A 246 6.51 10.70 16.00
N SER A 247 7.18 10.28 14.93
CA SER A 247 7.29 8.86 14.57
C SER A 247 8.07 8.06 15.62
N ASP A 248 9.14 8.63 16.17
CA ASP A 248 9.91 8.01 17.26
C ASP A 248 9.06 7.92 18.55
N LEU A 249 8.31 8.98 18.89
CA LEU A 249 7.38 8.97 20.02
C LEU A 249 6.23 7.96 19.84
N ALA A 250 5.67 7.85 18.64
CA ALA A 250 4.64 6.86 18.33
C ALA A 250 5.17 5.43 18.43
N ARG A 251 6.39 5.15 17.93
CA ARG A 251 7.05 3.85 18.10
C ARG A 251 7.30 3.52 19.57
N ALA A 252 7.74 4.49 20.37
CA ALA A 252 7.93 4.33 21.80
C ALA A 252 6.60 4.03 22.53
N PHE A 253 5.54 4.77 22.20
CA PHE A 253 4.19 4.57 22.72
C PHE A 253 3.67 3.15 22.42
N ASP A 254 3.78 2.69 21.18
CA ASP A 254 3.35 1.36 20.77
C ASP A 254 4.12 0.25 21.49
N ALA A 255 5.44 0.42 21.63
CA ALA A 255 6.28 -0.53 22.34
C ALA A 255 5.89 -0.63 23.83
N LEU A 256 5.63 0.50 24.51
CA LEU A 256 5.16 0.49 25.90
C LEU A 256 3.83 -0.26 26.02
N ARG A 257 2.89 -0.06 25.09
CA ARG A 257 1.61 -0.80 25.08
C ARG A 257 1.80 -2.29 24.88
N LEU A 258 2.66 -2.70 23.94
CA LEU A 258 2.99 -4.10 23.69
C LEU A 258 3.66 -4.77 24.91
N LEU A 259 4.40 -4.01 25.70
CA LEU A 259 4.96 -4.47 26.98
C LEU A 259 3.92 -4.52 28.13
N GLY A 260 2.67 -4.11 27.90
CA GLY A 260 1.64 -4.00 28.94
C GLY A 260 1.77 -2.77 29.83
N ARG A 261 2.67 -1.84 29.50
CA ARG A 261 2.97 -0.61 30.26
C ARG A 261 2.00 0.52 29.88
N LYS A 262 0.70 0.26 29.96
CA LYS A 262 -0.35 1.20 29.49
C LYS A 262 -0.24 2.57 30.14
N LYS A 263 -0.01 2.63 31.47
CA LYS A 263 0.15 3.90 32.20
C LYS A 263 1.31 4.74 31.66
N ASP A 264 2.47 4.13 31.42
CA ASP A 264 3.63 4.84 30.88
C ASP A 264 3.38 5.34 29.45
N ALA A 265 2.66 4.55 28.63
CA ALA A 265 2.26 4.96 27.30
C ALA A 265 1.31 6.18 27.34
N THR A 266 0.31 6.16 28.22
CA THR A 266 -0.59 7.30 28.45
C THR A 266 0.20 8.52 28.93
N THR A 267 1.11 8.38 29.90
CA THR A 267 1.96 9.50 30.34
C THR A 267 2.81 10.08 29.21
N LEU A 268 3.39 9.23 28.35
CA LEU A 268 4.14 9.68 27.18
C LEU A 268 3.24 10.50 26.23
N LEU A 269 2.04 10.00 25.95
CA LEU A 269 1.05 10.70 25.13
C LEU A 269 0.63 12.03 25.76
N ASP A 270 0.35 12.07 27.05
CA ASP A 270 -0.07 13.28 27.78
C ASP A 270 0.99 14.38 27.68
N VAL A 271 2.25 14.03 27.94
CA VAL A 271 3.38 14.97 27.82
C VAL A 271 3.57 15.42 26.37
N THR A 272 3.37 14.52 25.40
CA THR A 272 3.49 14.82 23.96
C THR A 272 2.42 15.84 23.56
N LEU A 273 1.16 15.62 23.93
CA LEU A 273 0.04 16.53 23.67
C LEU A 273 0.23 17.89 24.35
N GLN A 274 0.68 17.89 25.60
CA GLN A 274 0.96 19.13 26.32
C GLN A 274 2.00 19.97 25.57
N ARG A 275 3.12 19.36 25.15
CA ARG A 275 4.18 20.06 24.40
C ARG A 275 3.68 20.56 23.04
N MET A 276 2.95 19.71 22.31
CA MET A 276 2.32 20.06 21.04
C MET A 276 1.38 21.26 21.16
N ASN A 277 0.62 21.37 22.26
CA ASN A 277 -0.31 22.47 22.48
C ASN A 277 0.36 23.77 22.95
N THR A 278 1.53 23.70 23.60
CA THR A 278 2.24 24.88 24.14
C THR A 278 3.16 25.55 23.12
N GLY A 279 3.45 24.91 21.99
CA GLY A 279 4.39 25.40 20.98
C GLY A 279 3.69 25.93 19.73
N SER A 280 4.13 27.07 19.22
CA SER A 280 3.85 27.50 17.85
C SER A 280 4.78 26.75 16.90
N PHE A 281 4.48 25.47 16.66
CA PHE A 281 5.23 24.67 15.69
C PHE A 281 5.03 25.24 14.28
N ASP A 282 6.11 25.47 13.52
CA ASP A 282 6.02 26.03 12.16
C ASP A 282 5.22 25.06 11.29
N SER A 283 3.94 25.38 11.08
CA SER A 283 2.93 24.50 10.51
C SER A 283 3.02 24.41 8.98
N ARG A 284 4.19 24.66 8.40
CA ARG A 284 4.37 24.64 6.95
C ARG A 284 4.62 23.21 6.47
N SER A 285 3.72 22.74 5.61
CA SER A 285 3.89 21.57 4.73
C SER A 285 3.62 20.17 5.31
N PHE A 286 3.84 19.18 4.42
CA PHE A 286 3.73 17.73 4.59
C PHE A 286 4.43 17.17 5.85
N ALA A 287 5.52 17.78 6.32
CA ALA A 287 6.23 17.32 7.52
C ALA A 287 5.38 17.41 8.80
N SER A 288 4.58 18.47 8.92
CA SER A 288 3.67 18.66 10.06
C SER A 288 2.44 17.75 9.96
N PHE A 289 1.94 17.49 8.75
CA PHE A 289 0.88 16.50 8.52
C PHE A 289 1.24 15.12 9.08
N GLY A 290 2.43 14.60 8.75
CA GLY A 290 2.88 13.28 9.21
C GLY A 290 3.02 13.18 10.74
N ALA A 291 3.32 14.29 11.40
CA ALA A 291 3.35 14.36 12.87
C ALA A 291 1.93 14.25 13.45
N TYR A 292 0.98 15.06 12.99
CA TYR A 292 -0.41 14.99 13.48
C TYR A 292 -1.08 13.64 13.17
N LEU A 293 -0.76 13.02 12.03
CA LEU A 293 -1.23 11.66 11.72
C LEU A 293 -0.72 10.63 12.75
N SER A 294 0.56 10.70 13.11
CA SER A 294 1.17 9.81 14.10
C SER A 294 0.59 10.03 15.50
N LEU A 295 0.38 11.29 15.88
CA LEU A 295 -0.23 11.68 17.15
C LEU A 295 -1.70 11.23 17.22
N ALA A 296 -2.47 11.40 16.14
CA ALA A 296 -3.85 10.94 16.05
C ALA A 296 -3.95 9.41 16.23
N ARG A 297 -3.02 8.63 15.65
CA ARG A 297 -2.94 7.19 15.88
C ARG A 297 -2.71 6.84 17.35
N MET A 298 -1.80 7.55 18.03
CA MET A 298 -1.56 7.35 19.48
C MET A 298 -2.83 7.66 20.29
N VAL A 299 -3.48 8.80 20.02
CA VAL A 299 -4.71 9.21 20.69
C VAL A 299 -5.84 8.22 20.45
N ALA A 300 -6.02 7.74 19.22
CA ALA A 300 -7.06 6.76 18.90
C ALA A 300 -6.90 5.46 19.70
N ARG A 301 -5.66 4.99 19.85
CA ARG A 301 -5.34 3.75 20.58
C ARG A 301 -5.47 3.90 22.10
N ASP A 302 -5.33 5.11 22.64
CA ASP A 302 -5.40 5.35 24.08
C ASP A 302 -6.76 5.84 24.56
N ARG A 303 -7.33 6.82 23.84
CA ARG A 303 -8.52 7.59 24.23
C ARG A 303 -9.71 7.41 23.30
N GLY A 304 -9.56 6.65 22.22
CA GLY A 304 -10.62 6.38 21.24
C GLY A 304 -10.68 7.39 20.09
N TRP A 305 -11.63 7.15 19.19
CA TRP A 305 -11.73 7.87 17.91
C TRP A 305 -12.04 9.37 18.01
N PRO A 306 -13.00 9.84 18.84
CA PRO A 306 -13.43 11.24 18.75
C PRO A 306 -12.31 12.26 18.98
N PRO A 307 -11.42 12.10 19.98
CA PRO A 307 -10.27 13.01 20.14
C PRO A 307 -9.22 12.87 19.03
N ALA A 308 -9.09 11.69 18.41
CA ALA A 308 -8.17 11.48 17.29
C ALA A 308 -8.67 12.17 16.01
N LEU A 309 -9.98 12.20 15.77
CA LEU A 309 -10.58 12.85 14.62
C LEU A 309 -10.21 14.34 14.55
N VAL A 310 -10.26 15.04 15.69
CA VAL A 310 -9.87 16.47 15.78
C VAL A 310 -8.43 16.69 15.29
N LEU A 311 -7.52 15.78 15.64
CA LEU A 311 -6.12 15.84 15.18
C LEU A 311 -5.98 15.53 13.68
N LEU A 312 -6.80 14.62 13.14
CA LEU A 312 -6.80 14.30 11.72
C LEU A 312 -7.35 15.44 10.86
N GLU A 313 -8.42 16.10 11.30
CA GLU A 313 -8.98 17.28 10.65
C GLU A 313 -7.96 18.44 10.65
N HIS A 314 -7.25 18.63 11.76
CA HIS A 314 -6.15 19.58 11.83
C HIS A 314 -4.99 19.20 10.90
N ALA A 315 -4.62 17.92 10.83
CA ALA A 315 -3.61 17.42 9.89
C ALA A 315 -3.98 17.73 8.44
N LEU A 316 -5.24 17.49 8.05
CA LEU A 316 -5.74 17.78 6.71
C LEU A 316 -5.72 19.28 6.39
N THR A 317 -6.01 20.13 7.38
CA THR A 317 -5.91 21.58 7.23
C THR A 317 -4.47 22.03 6.98
N ILE A 318 -3.50 21.44 7.70
CA ILE A 318 -2.06 21.70 7.50
C ILE A 318 -1.58 21.23 6.12
N ALA A 319 -2.04 20.06 5.67
CA ALA A 319 -1.68 19.51 4.36
C ALA A 319 -2.13 20.45 3.22
N GLY A 320 -3.29 21.10 3.37
CA GLY A 320 -3.83 22.01 2.35
C GLY A 320 -4.39 21.29 1.11
N THR A 321 -5.02 22.05 0.21
CA THR A 321 -5.69 21.54 -0.98
C THR A 321 -4.84 21.69 -2.26
N PRO A 322 -4.81 20.71 -3.19
CA PRO A 322 -5.41 19.37 -3.15
C PRO A 322 -4.35 18.27 -2.98
N GLN A 323 -4.16 17.74 -1.76
CA GLN A 323 -3.22 16.64 -1.52
C GLN A 323 -3.94 15.30 -1.32
N GLN A 324 -4.30 14.64 -2.44
CA GLN A 324 -4.92 13.30 -2.44
C GLN A 324 -4.14 12.27 -1.60
N GLN A 325 -2.82 12.40 -1.52
CA GLN A 325 -1.97 11.51 -0.72
C GLN A 325 -2.18 11.66 0.80
N ALA A 326 -2.40 12.87 1.30
CA ALA A 326 -2.65 13.11 2.72
C ALA A 326 -4.00 12.50 3.12
N LEU A 327 -5.01 12.71 2.29
CA LEU A 327 -6.34 12.16 2.49
C LEU A 327 -6.37 10.63 2.42
N ARG A 328 -5.59 10.01 1.51
CA ARG A 328 -5.41 8.54 1.48
C ARG A 328 -4.84 8.00 2.79
N GLN A 329 -3.83 8.65 3.37
CA GLN A 329 -3.22 8.21 4.63
C GLN A 329 -4.19 8.33 5.81
N VAL A 330 -5.01 9.39 5.85
CA VAL A 330 -6.05 9.56 6.87
C VAL A 330 -7.16 8.50 6.72
N MET A 331 -7.58 8.21 5.48
CA MET A 331 -8.51 7.13 5.17
C MET A 331 -7.95 5.76 5.61
N GLU A 332 -6.68 5.48 5.34
CA GLU A 332 -6.03 4.23 5.74
C GLU A 332 -5.95 4.06 7.25
N LEU A 333 -5.67 5.13 7.99
CA LEU A 333 -5.69 5.10 9.45
C LEU A 333 -7.11 4.87 10.00
N ALA A 334 -8.14 5.48 9.42
CA ALA A 334 -9.52 5.20 9.81
C ALA A 334 -9.89 3.72 9.58
N LEU A 335 -9.47 3.14 8.46
CA LEU A 335 -9.65 1.71 8.21
C LEU A 335 -8.89 0.83 9.22
N GLU A 336 -7.65 1.18 9.55
CA GLU A 336 -6.83 0.50 10.58
C GLU A 336 -7.54 0.48 11.94
N LEU A 337 -8.28 1.54 12.27
CA LEU A 337 -8.99 1.74 13.53
C LEU A 337 -10.47 1.31 13.49
N GLU A 338 -10.88 0.61 12.44
CA GLU A 338 -12.26 0.14 12.21
C GLU A 338 -13.31 1.26 12.10
N GLN A 339 -12.90 2.47 11.71
CA GLN A 339 -13.76 3.65 11.55
C GLN A 339 -14.24 3.78 10.09
N THR A 340 -14.92 2.76 9.60
CA THR A 340 -15.28 2.63 8.18
C THR A 340 -16.17 3.75 7.65
N ASP A 341 -17.05 4.31 8.49
CA ASP A 341 -17.98 5.36 8.08
C ASP A 341 -17.25 6.69 7.82
N HIS A 342 -16.25 7.01 8.65
CA HIS A 342 -15.40 8.19 8.43
C HIS A 342 -14.47 7.99 7.23
N ALA A 343 -13.91 6.79 7.07
CA ALA A 343 -13.14 6.44 5.87
C ALA A 343 -13.97 6.59 4.59
N LEU A 344 -15.28 6.31 4.66
CA LEU A 344 -16.19 6.40 3.51
C LEU A 344 -16.33 7.83 3.03
N VAL A 345 -16.57 8.78 3.95
CA VAL A 345 -16.66 10.22 3.66
C VAL A 345 -15.41 10.71 2.93
N TRP A 346 -14.22 10.39 3.44
CA TRP A 346 -12.98 10.82 2.79
C TRP A 346 -12.75 10.14 1.43
N SER A 347 -13.08 8.85 1.31
CA SER A 347 -12.88 8.11 0.06
C SER A 347 -13.67 8.64 -1.13
N GLN A 348 -14.82 9.31 -0.90
CA GLN A 348 -15.62 9.95 -1.95
C GLN A 348 -14.84 11.00 -2.74
N THR A 349 -13.80 11.59 -2.14
CA THR A 349 -12.96 12.61 -2.77
C THR A 349 -11.67 12.05 -3.39
N LEU A 350 -11.39 10.74 -3.22
CA LEU A 350 -10.20 10.04 -3.73
C LEU A 350 -10.44 9.23 -5.01
N GLY A 351 -11.70 9.04 -5.40
CA GLY A 351 -12.12 8.31 -6.58
C GLY A 351 -12.51 6.85 -6.33
N ALA A 352 -13.05 6.19 -7.36
CA ALA A 352 -13.75 4.90 -7.25
C ALA A 352 -12.91 3.76 -6.65
N ALA A 353 -11.60 3.71 -6.92
CA ALA A 353 -10.73 2.65 -6.41
C ALA A 353 -10.55 2.70 -4.88
N ASP A 354 -10.32 3.90 -4.34
CA ASP A 354 -10.18 4.13 -2.90
C ASP A 354 -11.55 3.96 -2.20
N HIS A 355 -12.63 4.41 -2.84
CA HIS A 355 -14.00 4.21 -2.35
C HIS A 355 -14.39 2.73 -2.26
N ALA A 356 -14.11 1.94 -3.31
CA ALA A 356 -14.34 0.50 -3.30
C ALA A 356 -13.54 -0.20 -2.18
N LYS A 357 -12.27 0.19 -1.97
CA LYS A 357 -11.42 -0.34 -0.88
C LYS A 357 -12.09 -0.16 0.49
N VAL A 358 -12.68 1.00 0.76
CA VAL A 358 -13.39 1.27 2.03
C VAL A 358 -14.67 0.46 2.14
N HIS A 359 -15.47 0.39 1.07
CA HIS A 359 -16.68 -0.44 1.05
C HIS A 359 -16.37 -1.91 1.38
N PHE A 360 -15.33 -2.48 0.74
CA PHE A 360 -14.88 -3.85 1.01
C PHE A 360 -14.39 -4.06 2.45
N ALA A 361 -14.08 -3.01 3.21
CA ALA A 361 -13.61 -3.09 4.60
C ALA A 361 -14.76 -3.10 5.65
N ARG A 362 -15.99 -2.75 5.29
CA ARG A 362 -17.16 -2.74 6.21
C ARG A 362 -17.49 -4.13 6.77
N LYS A 363 -18.06 -4.20 7.98
CA LYS A 363 -18.36 -5.46 8.68
C LYS A 363 -19.33 -6.36 7.92
N GLU A 364 -20.24 -5.78 7.14
CA GLU A 364 -21.17 -6.49 6.25
C GLU A 364 -20.43 -7.42 5.26
N TRP A 365 -19.24 -7.02 4.83
CA TRP A 365 -18.39 -7.80 3.93
C TRP A 365 -17.44 -8.76 4.66
N SER A 366 -17.51 -8.88 5.99
CA SER A 366 -16.58 -9.69 6.78
C SER A 366 -16.65 -11.19 6.48
N ALA A 367 -17.86 -11.72 6.25
CA ALA A 367 -18.08 -13.10 5.82
C ALA A 367 -17.39 -13.34 4.46
N MET A 368 -17.56 -12.42 3.53
CA MET A 368 -16.89 -12.44 2.24
C MET A 368 -15.37 -12.36 2.41
N ARG A 369 -14.83 -11.40 3.14
CA ARG A 369 -13.37 -11.30 3.41
C ARG A 369 -12.79 -12.58 4.00
N LYS A 370 -13.46 -13.19 4.98
CA LYS A 370 -13.02 -14.45 5.61
C LYS A 370 -13.00 -15.59 4.60
N ALA A 371 -14.01 -15.66 3.75
CA ALA A 371 -14.15 -16.69 2.74
C ALA A 371 -13.11 -16.52 1.60
N LEU A 372 -12.69 -15.27 1.32
CA LEU A 372 -11.69 -14.93 0.30
C LEU A 372 -10.23 -14.97 0.80
N LYS A 373 -9.99 -14.89 2.11
CA LYS A 373 -8.66 -14.72 2.72
C LYS A 373 -7.63 -15.79 2.33
N ASN A 374 -8.09 -17.01 2.05
CA ASN A 374 -7.22 -18.15 1.70
C ASN A 374 -7.26 -18.48 0.19
N ILE A 375 -8.02 -17.72 -0.59
CA ILE A 375 -8.18 -17.99 -2.01
C ILE A 375 -7.09 -17.27 -2.79
N THR A 376 -6.04 -18.01 -3.11
CA THR A 376 -4.90 -17.53 -3.91
C THR A 376 -5.23 -17.41 -5.40
N ALA A 377 -6.38 -17.95 -5.83
CA ALA A 377 -6.89 -17.90 -7.19
C ALA A 377 -7.96 -16.79 -7.35
N PRO A 378 -7.66 -15.66 -8.02
CA PRO A 378 -8.59 -14.52 -8.15
C PRO A 378 -9.96 -14.87 -8.75
N ALA A 379 -10.05 -15.96 -9.52
CA ALA A 379 -11.29 -16.44 -10.14
C ALA A 379 -12.23 -17.14 -9.16
N GLU A 380 -11.70 -17.89 -8.20
CA GLU A 380 -12.48 -18.49 -7.13
C GLU A 380 -12.90 -17.43 -6.11
N ALA A 381 -12.03 -16.44 -5.89
CA ALA A 381 -12.33 -15.31 -5.04
C ALA A 381 -13.52 -14.50 -5.59
N ALA A 382 -13.51 -14.19 -6.90
CA ALA A 382 -14.63 -13.51 -7.54
C ALA A 382 -15.93 -14.34 -7.52
N LYS A 383 -15.87 -15.67 -7.73
CA LYS A 383 -17.04 -16.55 -7.68
C LYS A 383 -17.66 -16.65 -6.28
N LEU A 384 -16.82 -16.72 -5.25
CA LEU A 384 -17.29 -16.82 -3.86
C LEU A 384 -17.87 -15.49 -3.38
N ALA A 385 -17.24 -14.37 -3.75
CA ALA A 385 -17.78 -13.04 -3.55
C ALA A 385 -19.18 -12.90 -4.17
N TRP A 386 -19.32 -13.37 -5.41
CA TRP A 386 -20.60 -13.37 -6.14
C TRP A 386 -21.68 -14.25 -5.50
N SER A 387 -21.32 -15.40 -4.92
CA SER A 387 -22.29 -16.31 -4.27
C SER A 387 -22.84 -15.79 -2.94
N LEU A 388 -22.07 -14.97 -2.21
CA LEU A 388 -22.45 -14.45 -0.90
C LEU A 388 -23.25 -13.15 -0.96
N VAL A 389 -23.22 -12.44 -2.09
CA VAL A 389 -24.04 -11.23 -2.34
C VAL A 389 -25.48 -11.60 -2.77
N ARG A 390 -25.70 -12.85 -3.20
CA ARG A 390 -27.00 -13.37 -3.65
C ARG A 390 -27.75 -14.21 -2.61
N ALA A 391 -27.15 -14.49 -1.46
CA ALA A 391 -27.77 -15.18 -0.33
C ALA A 391 -28.16 -14.13 0.72
#